data_AF-A0A5K1DUQ5-F1
#
_entry.id   AF-A0A5K1DUQ5-F1
#
_cell.length_a   1.000
_cell.length_b   1.000
_cell.length_c   1.000
_cell.angle_alpha   90.00
_cell.angle_beta   90.00
_cell.angle_gamma   90.00
#
_symmetry.space_group_name_H-M   'P 1'
#
loop_
_entity.id
_entity.type
_entity.pdbx_description
1 polymer ?
#
loop_
_entity_poly.entity_id
_entity_poly.type
_entity_poly.pdbx_seq_one_letter_code
_entity_poly.pdbx_strand_id
1 'polypeptide(L)' 'AEVNYLGQLSHPNLVKLIGYCLEDDQRLLVYEFMLRGCLENHLFR' A
#
# COMPACT_ATOMS: atom_id res chain seq x y z
N ALA A 1 9.63 -3.24 8.17
CA ALA A 1 8.85 -2.18 8.82
C ALA A 1 7.45 -2.10 8.21
N GLU A 2 7.31 -1.70 6.95
CA GLU A 2 6.00 -1.50 6.29
C GLU A 2 5.11 -2.75 6.23
N VAL A 3 5.65 -3.91 5.78
CA VAL A 3 4.92 -5.19 5.77
C VAL A 3 4.37 -5.58 7.15
N ASN A 4 5.13 -5.31 8.23
CA ASN A 4 4.69 -5.65 9.59
C ASN A 4 3.56 -4.74 10.05
N TYR A 5 3.60 -3.45 9.73
CA TYR A 5 2.56 -2.50 10.14
C TYR A 5 1.30 -2.68 9.30
N LEU A 6 1.41 -2.70 7.98
CA LEU A 6 0.26 -2.81 7.07
C LEU A 6 -0.32 -4.23 7.02
N GLY A 7 0.47 -5.25 7.32
CA GLY A 7 -0.03 -6.63 7.41
C GLY A 7 -0.88 -6.90 8.66
N GLN A 8 -0.74 -6.10 9.72
CA GLN A 8 -1.45 -6.28 10.98
C GLN A 8 -2.64 -5.32 11.16
N LEU A 9 -2.71 -4.26 10.36
CA LEU A 9 -3.74 -3.22 10.46
C LEU A 9 -4.78 -3.37 9.36
N SER A 10 -6.06 -3.43 9.75
CA SER A 10 -7.19 -3.48 8.84
C SER A 10 -8.18 -2.37 9.22
N HIS A 11 -8.28 -1.33 8.40
CA HIS A 11 -9.16 -0.18 8.64
C HIS A 11 -9.65 0.41 7.31
N PRO A 12 -10.91 0.85 7.18
CA PRO A 12 -11.49 1.32 5.91
C PRO A 12 -10.80 2.56 5.30
N ASN A 13 -10.08 3.34 6.10
CA ASN A 13 -9.36 4.53 5.64
C ASN A 13 -7.84 4.31 5.50
N LEU A 14 -7.38 3.07 5.60
CA LEU A 14 -5.97 2.71 5.45
C LEU A 14 -5.83 1.76 4.26
N VAL A 15 -4.85 2.02 3.40
CA VAL A 15 -4.58 1.16 2.24
C VAL A 15 -4.27 -0.26 2.69
N LYS A 16 -4.96 -1.23 2.09
CA LYS A 16 -4.75 -2.64 2.38
C LYS A 16 -3.54 -3.19 1.62
N LEU A 17 -2.59 -3.76 2.37
CA LEU A 17 -1.57 -4.64 1.79
C LEU A 17 -2.20 -6.00 1.48
N ILE A 18 -2.21 -6.38 0.21
CA ILE A 18 -2.73 -7.67 -0.26
C ILE A 18 -1.65 -8.75 -0.15
N GLY A 19 -0.39 -8.40 -0.43
CA GLY A 19 0.73 -9.32 -0.37
C GLY A 19 2.06 -8.63 -0.67
N TYR A 20 3.13 -9.41 -0.67
CA TYR A 20 4.47 -8.94 -0.99
C TYR A 20 5.30 -10.07 -1.59
N CYS A 21 6.35 -9.71 -2.34
CA CYS A 21 7.40 -10.62 -2.76
C CYS A 21 8.71 -10.21 -2.09
N LEU A 22 9.41 -11.18 -1.50
CA LEU A 22 10.73 -11.05 -0.92
C LEU A 22 11.57 -12.23 -1.40
N GLU A 23 12.00 -12.18 -2.65
CA GLU A 23 12.86 -13.19 -3.26
C GLU A 23 14.18 -12.54 -3.69
N ASP A 24 15.30 -13.05 -3.17
CA ASP A 24 16.64 -12.51 -3.40
C ASP A 24 16.71 -10.97 -3.21
N ASP A 25 17.05 -10.25 -4.28
CA ASP A 25 17.11 -8.79 -4.33
C ASP A 25 15.80 -8.14 -4.79
N GLN A 26 14.77 -8.93 -5.11
CA GLN A 26 13.45 -8.43 -5.50
C GLN A 26 12.56 -8.21 -4.29
N ARG A 27 12.12 -6.97 -4.13
CA ARG A 27 11.19 -6.55 -3.07
C ARG A 27 10.01 -5.83 -3.69
N LEU A 28 8.86 -6.49 -3.66
CA LEU A 28 7.62 -5.97 -4.24
C LEU A 28 6.54 -5.93 -3.18
N LEU A 29 5.70 -4.88 -3.23
CA LEU A 29 4.52 -4.72 -2.38
C LEU A 29 3.29 -4.64 -3.27
N VAL A 30 2.26 -5.40 -2.89
CA VAL A 30 1.00 -5.47 -3.63
C VAL A 30 -0.09 -4.85 -2.76
N TYR A 31 -0.57 -3.70 -3.18
CA TYR A 31 -1.65 -2.95 -2.51
C TYR A 31 -2.97 -3.07 -3.26
N GLU A 32 -4.06 -2.73 -2.60
CA GLU A 32 -5.29 -2.40 -3.31
C GLU A 32 -5.09 -1.19 -4.23
N PHE A 33 -5.79 -1.18 -5.36
CA PHE A 33 -5.63 -0.12 -6.35
C PHE A 33 -6.51 1.09 -6.02
N MET A 34 -5.87 2.25 -5.84
CA MET A 34 -6.55 3.51 -5.59
C MET A 34 -6.80 4.25 -6.91
N LEU A 35 -7.96 3.98 -7.53
CA LEU A 35 -8.38 4.52 -8.84
C LEU A 35 -8.21 6.03 -9.01
N ARG A 36 -8.33 6.80 -7.93
CA ARG A 36 -8.30 8.26 -7.96
C ARG A 36 -6.89 8.85 -7.83
N GLY A 37 -5.89 8.04 -7.49
CA GLY A 37 -4.51 8.48 -7.28
C GLY A 37 -4.29 9.05 -5.87
N CYS A 38 -3.21 9.82 -5.69
CA CYS A 38 -2.84 10.36 -4.38
C CYS A 38 -3.65 11.61 -4.02
N LEU A 39 -3.74 11.90 -2.72
CA LEU A 39 -4.45 13.06 -2.19
C LEU A 39 -3.90 14.40 -2.71
N GLU A 40 -2.59 14.51 -2.89
CA GLU A 40 -1.95 15.72 -3.41
C GLU A 40 -2.55 16.14 -4.77
N ASN A 41 -2.76 15.17 -5.68
CA ASN A 41 -3.39 15.42 -6.98
C ASN A 41 -4.84 15.92 -6.87
N HIS A 42 -5.52 15.62 -5.77
CA HIS A 42 -6.88 16.08 -5.53
C HIS A 42 -6.94 17.45 -4.88
N LEU A 43 -5.90 17.85 -4.15
CA LEU A 43 -5.87 19.09 -3.38
C LEU A 43 -5.16 20.24 -4.11
N PHE A 44 -4.15 19.95 -4.92
CA PHE A 44 -3.23 20.97 -5.44
C PHE A 44 -3.06 20.95 -6.97
N ARG A 45 -3.98 20.31 -7.69
CA ARG A 45 -4.09 20.40 -9.16
C ARG A 45 -4.72 21.72 -9.61
#